data_AF-C1FDY7-F1
#
_entry.id   AF-C1FDY7-F1
#
_cell.length_a   1.000
_cell.length_b   1.000
_cell.length_c   1.000
_cell.angle_alpha   90.00
_cell.angle_beta   90.00
_cell.angle_gamma   90.00
#
_symmetry.space_group_name_H-M   'P 1'
#
loop_
_entity.id
_entity.type
_entity.pdbx_description
1 polymer ?
#
loop_
_entity_poly.entity_id
_entity_poly.type
_entity_poly.pdbx_seq_one_letter_code
_entity_poly.pdbx_strand_id
1 'polypeptide(L)'
;MFRIAFRAACHRYSPATFLFGAAVRLQNRQLNIHEYQGAEILARHGVRVPLGIACQTADQVHAAAEKLRSDDGDVVLKSQILAGGRGLGHFKNGLQGGVHIVPSGKAQAVGEKMLGQLLVTKQTGAAGKPVNTVLVAQKMKLVNEMYFAILLDRASAGPLVIACSEGGTSIEDLAETHPEKITRMKIDIRTGLTEAQARDIVAHLGVKGSVSDAVAQVKALYNVFISSDCTMLEINPLAETAEAKLIAADAKLNFDDNAEYRQKGLFALRDHSQEDPREVTAGKFDLNYIGLDGNIGCMVNGAGLAMATMDIISLHGAAPANFLDVGGNASEQQVVEAFKILTSDTKVQALLVNIFGGIMKCDVIASGIVSAAKQVGLQVPLVVRLEGTNVEAGKEILEKSGMDIIAANDLDDAAKKAVSALS
;
A
#
# COMPACT_ATOMS: atom_id res chain seq x y z
N MET A 1 -13.21 -6.42 12.84
CA MET A 1 -12.37 -6.66 14.06
C MET A 1 -11.18 -5.69 14.16
N PHE A 2 -11.44 -4.37 14.16
CA PHE A 2 -10.45 -3.33 14.50
C PHE A 2 -10.95 -2.35 15.57
N ARG A 3 -12.02 -2.71 16.30
CA ARG A 3 -12.56 -1.89 17.41
C ARG A 3 -13.19 -2.65 18.60
N ILE A 4 -13.07 -3.98 18.69
CA ILE A 4 -13.68 -4.79 19.78
C ILE A 4 -12.66 -5.77 20.38
N ALA A 5 -11.42 -5.32 20.55
CA ALA A 5 -10.40 -6.04 21.32
C ALA A 5 -9.74 -5.14 22.37
N PHE A 6 -10.48 -4.14 22.87
CA PHE A 6 -9.99 -3.19 23.88
C PHE A 6 -10.88 -3.06 25.12
N ARG A 7 -11.91 -3.90 25.29
CA ARG A 7 -12.87 -3.76 26.41
C ARG A 7 -13.19 -5.00 27.25
N ALA A 8 -12.53 -6.14 27.02
CA ALA A 8 -12.85 -7.38 27.74
C ALA A 8 -11.75 -7.90 28.69
N ALA A 9 -10.75 -7.08 29.06
CA ALA A 9 -9.68 -7.50 29.97
C ALA A 9 -9.38 -6.49 31.10
N CYS A 10 -10.31 -5.59 31.41
CA CYS A 10 -10.19 -4.65 32.52
C CYS A 10 -10.99 -5.11 33.73
N HIS A 11 -10.61 -6.22 34.36
CA HIS A 11 -10.85 -6.39 35.80
C HIS A 11 -9.89 -7.42 36.38
N ARG A 12 -9.15 -6.96 37.40
CA ARG A 12 -8.08 -7.62 38.16
C ARG A 12 -6.72 -7.55 37.47
N TYR A 13 -5.92 -6.53 37.79
CA TYR A 13 -4.55 -6.64 38.33
C TYR A 13 -4.05 -5.22 38.71
N SER A 14 -3.38 -5.14 39.87
CA SER A 14 -2.80 -3.95 40.52
C SER A 14 -1.53 -3.46 39.79
N PRO A 15 -1.04 -2.21 39.99
CA PRO A 15 -0.15 -1.53 39.06
C PRO A 15 1.33 -1.79 39.38
N ALA A 16 2.03 -2.45 38.47
CA ALA A 16 3.46 -2.28 38.24
C ALA A 16 3.86 -3.16 37.05
N THR A 17 4.55 -2.53 36.10
CA THR A 17 5.43 -3.06 35.04
C THR A 17 5.02 -2.50 33.68
N PHE A 18 5.50 -1.29 33.41
CA PHE A 18 5.62 -0.78 32.04
C PHE A 18 6.60 -1.69 31.28
N LEU A 19 6.08 -2.55 30.42
CA LEU A 19 6.88 -3.25 29.42
C LEU A 19 6.62 -2.58 28.06
N PHE A 20 7.69 -1.98 27.56
CA PHE A 20 7.82 -1.38 26.23
C PHE A 20 7.08 -2.20 25.16
N GLY A 21 5.98 -1.64 24.66
CA GLY A 21 5.41 -2.08 23.40
C GLY A 21 6.37 -1.66 22.29
N ALA A 22 7.09 -2.63 21.73
CA ALA A 22 7.88 -2.41 20.53
C ALA A 22 6.93 -2.00 19.39
N ALA A 23 6.88 -0.70 19.08
CA ALA A 23 6.34 -0.20 17.82
C ALA A 23 7.29 -0.67 16.70
N VAL A 24 7.09 -1.90 16.25
CA VAL A 24 7.78 -2.45 15.10
C VAL A 24 7.32 -1.67 13.88
N ARG A 25 8.29 -1.01 13.23
CA ARG A 25 8.20 -0.34 11.93
C ARG A 25 7.22 -1.07 10.99
N LEU A 26 6.20 -0.38 10.49
CA LEU A 26 5.63 -0.74 9.20
C LEU A 26 6.40 0.05 8.15
N GLN A 27 7.51 -0.53 7.66
CA GLN A 27 7.87 -0.25 6.27
C GLN A 27 6.64 -0.62 5.45
N ASN A 28 6.17 0.26 4.58
CA ASN A 28 5.27 -0.17 3.53
C ASN A 28 6.10 -1.11 2.64
N ARG A 29 5.82 -2.42 2.74
CA ARG A 29 6.52 -3.52 2.04
C ARG A 29 5.59 -4.10 1.00
N GLN A 30 5.18 -3.26 0.07
CA GLN A 30 4.05 -3.58 -0.79
C GLN A 30 4.20 -2.90 -2.14
N LEU A 31 5.18 -3.36 -2.93
CA LEU A 31 5.03 -3.26 -4.37
C LEU A 31 3.68 -3.91 -4.72
N ASN A 32 2.81 -3.12 -5.31
CA ASN A 32 1.53 -3.55 -5.86
C ASN A 32 1.69 -3.59 -7.39
N ILE A 33 1.09 -4.59 -8.02
CA ILE A 33 1.01 -4.69 -9.48
C ILE A 33 -0.45 -4.79 -9.93
N HIS A 34 -0.69 -4.45 -11.19
CA HIS A 34 -2.03 -4.53 -11.77
C HIS A 34 -2.50 -5.97 -11.93
N GLU A 35 -3.83 -6.17 -11.96
CA GLU A 35 -4.45 -7.48 -12.11
C GLU A 35 -3.92 -8.24 -13.33
N TYR A 36 -3.76 -7.57 -14.49
CA TYR A 36 -3.27 -8.23 -15.69
C TYR A 36 -1.83 -8.75 -15.54
N GLN A 37 -0.98 -8.03 -14.78
CA GLN A 37 0.40 -8.43 -14.50
C GLN A 37 0.41 -9.60 -13.52
N GLY A 38 -0.43 -9.54 -12.49
CA GLY A 38 -0.61 -10.65 -11.54
C GLY A 38 -1.09 -11.92 -12.24
N ALA A 39 -2.08 -11.80 -13.13
CA ALA A 39 -2.57 -12.92 -13.93
C ALA A 39 -1.47 -13.55 -14.80
N GLU A 40 -0.60 -12.74 -15.41
CA GLU A 40 0.53 -13.25 -16.19
C GLU A 40 1.54 -14.02 -15.33
N ILE A 41 1.87 -13.49 -14.14
CA ILE A 41 2.77 -14.18 -13.18
C ILE A 41 2.17 -15.51 -12.73
N LEU A 42 0.88 -15.52 -12.40
CA LEU A 42 0.12 -16.72 -12.03
C LEU A 42 0.15 -17.76 -13.17
N ALA A 43 -0.16 -17.34 -14.40
CA ALA A 43 -0.18 -18.21 -15.57
C ALA A 43 1.18 -18.87 -15.84
N ARG A 44 2.29 -18.12 -15.71
CA ARG A 44 3.66 -18.66 -15.86
C ARG A 44 3.99 -19.77 -14.87
N HIS A 45 3.31 -19.81 -13.72
CA HIS A 45 3.46 -20.86 -12.70
C HIS A 45 2.39 -21.96 -12.80
N GLY A 46 1.63 -22.01 -13.91
CA GLY A 46 0.62 -23.04 -14.14
C GLY A 46 -0.70 -22.83 -13.37
N VAL A 47 -0.90 -21.66 -12.77
CA VAL A 47 -2.20 -21.27 -12.22
C VAL A 47 -3.10 -20.88 -13.38
N ARG A 48 -4.33 -21.41 -13.40
CA ARG A 48 -5.32 -21.02 -14.41
C ARG A 48 -5.87 -19.64 -14.09
N VAL A 49 -5.88 -18.77 -15.08
CA VAL A 49 -6.45 -17.43 -15.04
C VAL A 49 -7.28 -17.18 -16.30
N PRO A 50 -8.28 -16.28 -16.27
CA PRO A 50 -9.00 -15.89 -17.48
C PRO A 50 -8.06 -15.32 -18.53
N LEU A 51 -8.36 -15.57 -19.81
CA LEU A 51 -7.68 -14.89 -20.90
C LEU A 51 -8.00 -13.40 -20.85
N GLY A 52 -6.98 -12.55 -20.98
CA GLY A 52 -7.16 -11.11 -20.98
C GLY A 52 -6.05 -10.39 -21.73
N ILE A 53 -6.37 -9.20 -22.23
CA ILE A 53 -5.45 -8.32 -22.96
C ILE A 53 -5.53 -6.93 -22.33
N ALA A 54 -4.39 -6.43 -21.86
CA ALA A 54 -4.24 -5.07 -21.37
C ALA A 54 -4.23 -4.08 -22.53
N CYS A 55 -5.10 -3.08 -22.48
CA CYS A 55 -5.30 -2.10 -23.54
C CYS A 55 -5.11 -0.68 -23.00
N GLN A 56 -4.37 0.15 -23.73
CA GLN A 56 -4.08 1.55 -23.41
C GLN A 56 -4.77 2.52 -24.37
N THR A 57 -5.41 2.01 -25.43
CA THR A 57 -6.17 2.80 -26.40
C THR A 57 -7.52 2.16 -26.68
N ALA A 58 -8.48 2.97 -27.15
CA ALA A 58 -9.80 2.49 -27.53
C ALA A 58 -9.75 1.45 -28.67
N ASP A 59 -8.85 1.62 -29.64
CA ASP A 59 -8.66 0.69 -30.74
C ASP A 59 -8.12 -0.67 -30.27
N GLN A 60 -7.19 -0.66 -29.30
CA GLN A 60 -6.73 -1.89 -28.65
C GLN A 60 -7.89 -2.59 -27.91
N VAL A 61 -8.75 -1.83 -27.22
CA VAL A 61 -9.94 -2.39 -26.56
C VAL A 61 -10.86 -3.06 -27.58
N HIS A 62 -11.11 -2.42 -28.73
CA HIS A 62 -11.92 -3.00 -29.81
C HIS A 62 -11.32 -4.32 -30.32
N ALA A 63 -10.03 -4.30 -30.69
CA ALA A 63 -9.35 -5.48 -31.21
C ALA A 63 -9.30 -6.64 -30.20
N ALA A 64 -9.06 -6.33 -28.92
CA ALA A 64 -9.09 -7.31 -27.84
C ALA A 64 -10.50 -7.89 -27.64
N ALA A 65 -11.54 -7.06 -27.73
CA ALA A 65 -12.92 -7.49 -27.55
C ALA A 65 -13.38 -8.45 -28.65
N GLU A 66 -13.01 -8.20 -29.91
CA GLU A 66 -13.30 -9.13 -31.02
C GLU A 66 -12.62 -10.49 -30.82
N LYS A 67 -11.39 -10.49 -30.28
CA LYS A 67 -10.62 -11.71 -30.04
C LYS A 67 -11.12 -12.52 -28.83
N LEU A 68 -11.61 -11.84 -27.79
CA LEU A 68 -11.92 -12.44 -26.48
C LEU A 68 -13.41 -12.60 -26.18
N ARG A 69 -14.29 -12.26 -27.14
CA ARG A 69 -15.74 -12.42 -26.95
C ARG A 69 -16.08 -13.86 -26.57
N SER A 70 -16.92 -14.02 -25.55
CA SER A 70 -17.50 -15.31 -25.19
C SER A 70 -18.49 -15.78 -26.26
N ASP A 71 -19.04 -16.98 -26.10
CA ASP A 71 -20.07 -17.52 -27.00
C ASP A 71 -21.30 -16.61 -27.10
N ASP A 72 -21.68 -15.95 -26.00
CA ASP A 72 -22.76 -14.95 -25.97
C ASP A 72 -22.39 -13.59 -26.60
N GLY A 73 -21.17 -13.42 -27.12
CA GLY A 73 -20.68 -12.19 -27.75
C GLY A 73 -20.21 -11.09 -26.79
N ASP A 74 -20.19 -11.36 -25.48
CA ASP A 74 -19.80 -10.43 -24.43
C ASP A 74 -18.31 -10.52 -24.06
N VAL A 75 -17.81 -9.43 -23.47
CA VAL A 75 -16.49 -9.32 -22.83
C VAL A 75 -16.58 -8.59 -21.50
N VAL A 76 -15.55 -8.71 -20.67
CA VAL A 76 -15.43 -7.96 -19.40
C VAL A 76 -14.34 -6.91 -19.55
N LEU A 77 -14.68 -5.64 -19.31
CA LEU A 77 -13.72 -4.53 -19.21
C LEU A 77 -13.45 -4.24 -17.74
N LYS A 78 -12.19 -4.23 -17.32
CA LYS A 78 -11.78 -3.95 -15.95
C LYS A 78 -10.74 -2.83 -15.90
N SER A 79 -11.03 -1.75 -15.19
CA SER A 79 -10.05 -0.69 -14.91
C SER A 79 -8.83 -1.26 -14.18
N GLN A 80 -7.64 -0.95 -14.66
CA GLN A 80 -6.39 -1.31 -14.00
C GLN A 80 -5.93 -0.14 -13.14
N ILE A 81 -6.25 -0.23 -11.84
CA ILE A 81 -5.77 0.66 -10.78
C ILE A 81 -5.32 -0.19 -9.60
N LEU A 82 -4.36 0.30 -8.81
CA LEU A 82 -3.84 -0.39 -7.63
C LEU A 82 -4.71 -0.15 -6.39
N ALA A 83 -6.02 -0.32 -6.56
CA ALA A 83 -7.01 -0.23 -5.49
C ALA A 83 -8.18 -1.19 -5.75
N GLY A 84 -8.73 -1.75 -4.67
CA GLY A 84 -9.90 -2.61 -4.70
C GLY A 84 -11.22 -1.84 -4.82
N GLY A 85 -12.33 -2.58 -4.89
CA GLY A 85 -13.68 -2.01 -4.96
C GLY A 85 -14.02 -1.37 -6.30
N ARG A 86 -13.32 -1.74 -7.38
CA ARG A 86 -13.46 -1.16 -8.72
C ARG A 86 -14.89 -1.26 -9.24
N GLY A 87 -15.56 -2.41 -9.07
CA GLY A 87 -16.93 -2.62 -9.53
C GLY A 87 -17.96 -1.66 -8.94
N LEU A 88 -17.78 -1.25 -7.68
CA LEU A 88 -18.65 -0.29 -6.96
C LEU A 88 -18.16 1.17 -7.06
N GLY A 89 -17.04 1.40 -7.75
CA GLY A 89 -16.48 2.74 -7.93
C GLY A 89 -17.29 3.58 -8.90
N HIS A 90 -16.89 4.84 -9.08
CA HIS A 90 -17.43 5.72 -10.10
C HIS A 90 -16.31 6.57 -10.70
N PHE A 91 -16.42 6.88 -11.98
CA PHE A 91 -15.51 7.78 -12.66
C PHE A 91 -15.95 9.24 -12.48
N LYS A 92 -14.97 10.15 -12.46
CA LYS A 92 -15.25 11.61 -12.37
C LYS A 92 -16.01 12.17 -13.57
N ASN A 93 -16.01 11.48 -14.71
CA ASN A 93 -16.80 11.83 -15.89
C ASN A 93 -18.25 11.31 -15.85
N GLY A 94 -18.68 10.67 -14.75
CA GLY A 94 -20.04 10.19 -14.53
C GLY A 94 -20.28 8.71 -14.83
N LEU A 95 -19.34 7.99 -15.46
CA LEU A 95 -19.47 6.53 -15.68
C LEU A 95 -19.49 5.80 -14.32
N GLN A 96 -20.46 4.91 -14.12
CA GLN A 96 -20.59 4.12 -12.89
C GLN A 96 -19.91 2.76 -13.04
N GLY A 97 -19.16 2.34 -12.01
CA GLY A 97 -18.41 1.08 -11.98
C GLY A 97 -17.13 1.11 -12.81
N GLY A 98 -16.08 0.47 -12.30
CA GLY A 98 -14.81 0.21 -13.00
C GLY A 98 -14.72 -1.18 -13.62
N VAL A 99 -15.79 -1.98 -13.54
CA VAL A 99 -15.89 -3.32 -14.13
C VAL A 99 -17.20 -3.41 -14.89
N HIS A 100 -17.14 -3.73 -16.19
CA HIS A 100 -18.28 -3.73 -17.09
C HIS A 100 -18.33 -5.02 -17.89
N ILE A 101 -19.49 -5.70 -17.89
CA ILE A 101 -19.78 -6.76 -18.85
C ILE A 101 -20.54 -6.13 -20.00
N VAL A 102 -19.99 -6.19 -21.22
CA VAL A 102 -20.56 -5.52 -22.39
C VAL A 102 -20.47 -6.41 -23.62
N PRO A 103 -21.42 -6.26 -24.58
CA PRO A 103 -21.25 -6.82 -25.90
C PRO A 103 -19.95 -6.30 -26.54
N SER A 104 -19.21 -7.18 -27.22
CA SER A 104 -17.94 -6.85 -27.89
C SER A 104 -18.03 -5.58 -28.77
N GLY A 105 -19.10 -5.42 -29.53
CA GLY A 105 -19.35 -4.22 -30.35
C GLY A 105 -19.53 -2.90 -29.58
N LYS A 106 -19.73 -2.93 -28.26
CA LYS A 106 -19.81 -1.74 -27.39
C LYS A 106 -18.55 -1.51 -26.55
N ALA A 107 -17.59 -2.44 -26.59
CA ALA A 107 -16.39 -2.39 -25.75
C ALA A 107 -15.57 -1.11 -25.99
N GLN A 108 -15.37 -0.70 -27.24
CA GLN A 108 -14.62 0.51 -27.59
C GLN A 108 -15.18 1.76 -26.91
N ALA A 109 -16.48 2.01 -27.07
CA ALA A 109 -17.14 3.19 -26.52
C ALA A 109 -17.12 3.24 -24.98
N VAL A 110 -17.10 2.09 -24.32
CA VAL A 110 -16.92 2.01 -22.86
C VAL A 110 -15.47 2.24 -22.49
N GLY A 111 -14.52 1.64 -23.22
CA GLY A 111 -13.08 1.85 -23.05
C GLY A 111 -12.68 3.34 -23.17
N GLU A 112 -13.26 4.08 -24.11
CA GLU A 112 -13.05 5.53 -24.28
C GLU A 112 -13.48 6.34 -23.04
N LYS A 113 -14.53 5.90 -22.35
CA LYS A 113 -15.01 6.54 -21.12
C LYS A 113 -14.22 6.15 -19.89
N MET A 114 -13.37 5.12 -19.98
CA MET A 114 -12.54 4.62 -18.87
C MET A 114 -11.10 5.15 -18.99
N LEU A 115 -10.48 5.03 -20.17
CA LEU A 115 -9.08 5.37 -20.40
C LEU A 115 -8.80 6.86 -20.21
N GLY A 116 -7.73 7.17 -19.47
CA GLY A 116 -7.32 8.54 -19.14
C GLY A 116 -8.21 9.23 -18.09
N GLN A 117 -9.20 8.53 -17.54
CA GLN A 117 -10.11 9.08 -16.54
C GLN A 117 -9.70 8.67 -15.12
N LEU A 118 -10.27 9.34 -14.12
CA LEU A 118 -10.04 9.04 -12.71
C LEU A 118 -11.18 8.17 -12.15
N LEU A 119 -10.85 6.97 -11.69
CA LEU A 119 -11.77 6.08 -10.99
C LEU A 119 -11.66 6.31 -9.49
N VAL A 120 -12.79 6.65 -8.86
CA VAL A 120 -12.94 6.79 -7.42
C VAL A 120 -13.54 5.51 -6.86
N THR A 121 -12.87 4.92 -5.87
CA THR A 121 -13.38 3.80 -5.06
C THR A 121 -13.32 4.17 -3.58
N LYS A 122 -13.92 3.32 -2.72
CA LYS A 122 -13.80 3.47 -1.26
C LYS A 122 -12.34 3.51 -0.78
N GLN A 123 -11.43 2.86 -1.50
CA GLN A 123 -10.01 2.75 -1.15
C GLN A 123 -9.14 3.88 -1.72
N THR A 124 -9.59 4.61 -2.75
CA THR A 124 -8.78 5.69 -3.37
C THR A 124 -9.04 7.06 -2.74
N GLY A 125 -10.12 7.21 -1.98
CA GLY A 125 -10.64 8.51 -1.58
C GLY A 125 -11.10 9.37 -2.77
N ALA A 126 -11.45 10.63 -2.51
CA ALA A 126 -12.02 11.54 -3.50
C ALA A 126 -11.07 11.92 -4.66
N ALA A 127 -9.77 11.75 -4.46
CA ALA A 127 -8.78 11.96 -5.52
C ALA A 127 -8.99 11.00 -6.70
N GLY A 128 -9.33 9.74 -6.40
CA GLY A 128 -9.38 8.66 -7.38
C GLY A 128 -7.98 8.21 -7.82
N LYS A 129 -7.93 7.25 -8.75
CA LYS A 129 -6.70 6.82 -9.41
C LYS A 129 -6.85 6.88 -10.93
N PRO A 130 -5.80 7.24 -11.68
CA PRO A 130 -5.85 7.31 -13.14
C PRO A 130 -5.96 5.91 -13.73
N VAL A 131 -6.89 5.75 -14.67
CA VAL A 131 -7.07 4.52 -15.44
C VAL A 131 -6.31 4.67 -16.76
N ASN A 132 -5.02 4.34 -16.74
CA ASN A 132 -4.18 4.36 -17.93
C ASN A 132 -4.25 3.06 -18.75
N THR A 133 -4.88 2.03 -18.20
CA THR A 133 -5.02 0.73 -18.83
C THR A 133 -6.37 0.11 -18.47
N VAL A 134 -7.00 -0.52 -19.45
CA VAL A 134 -8.21 -1.34 -19.28
C VAL A 134 -7.86 -2.76 -19.68
N LEU A 135 -8.14 -3.71 -18.79
CA LEU A 135 -8.04 -5.13 -19.10
C LEU A 135 -9.35 -5.56 -19.79
N VAL A 136 -9.26 -6.01 -21.03
CA VAL A 136 -10.35 -6.73 -21.70
C VAL A 136 -10.15 -8.21 -21.44
N ALA A 137 -11.06 -8.83 -20.72
CA ALA A 137 -11.01 -10.23 -20.33
C ALA A 137 -12.18 -11.02 -20.91
N GLN A 138 -11.96 -12.31 -21.14
CA GLN A 138 -13.01 -13.25 -21.51
C GLN A 138 -14.05 -13.33 -20.39
N LYS A 139 -15.34 -13.23 -20.73
CA LYS A 139 -16.43 -13.50 -19.80
C LYS A 139 -16.49 -15.00 -19.52
N MET A 140 -16.28 -15.37 -18.27
CA MET A 140 -16.32 -16.76 -17.80
C MET A 140 -17.63 -17.04 -17.07
N LYS A 141 -18.18 -18.25 -17.23
CA LYS A 141 -19.28 -18.75 -16.41
C LYS A 141 -18.72 -19.43 -15.16
N LEU A 142 -18.68 -18.68 -14.06
CA LEU A 142 -18.24 -19.16 -12.75
C LEU A 142 -19.43 -19.77 -12.01
N VAL A 143 -19.29 -20.98 -11.49
CA VAL A 143 -20.40 -21.73 -10.85
C VAL A 143 -20.27 -21.86 -9.34
N ASN A 144 -19.05 -21.70 -8.80
CA ASN A 144 -18.77 -21.74 -7.38
C ASN A 144 -17.65 -20.75 -7.09
N GLU A 145 -17.91 -19.71 -6.31
CA GLU A 145 -16.97 -18.64 -6.01
C GLU A 145 -16.50 -18.76 -4.56
N MET A 146 -15.20 -18.86 -4.37
CA MET A 146 -14.52 -19.07 -3.11
C MET A 146 -13.49 -17.94 -2.89
N TYR A 147 -13.01 -17.82 -1.66
CA TYR A 147 -11.92 -16.93 -1.32
C TYR A 147 -10.67 -17.73 -0.96
N PHE A 148 -9.52 -17.32 -1.49
CA PHE A 148 -8.23 -17.89 -1.14
C PHE A 148 -7.16 -16.81 -1.03
N ALA A 149 -6.40 -16.81 0.06
CA ALA A 149 -5.25 -15.95 0.20
C ALA A 149 -4.10 -16.64 0.93
N ILE A 150 -2.89 -16.15 0.68
CA ILE A 150 -1.66 -16.49 1.40
C ILE A 150 -1.06 -15.17 1.86
N LEU A 151 -0.78 -15.02 3.14
CA LEU A 151 -0.12 -13.84 3.70
C LEU A 151 1.04 -14.23 4.59
N LEU A 152 2.01 -13.33 4.74
CA LEU A 152 3.06 -13.47 5.74
C LEU A 152 2.49 -13.07 7.11
N ASP A 153 2.15 -14.05 7.93
CA ASP A 153 1.58 -13.83 9.26
C ASP A 153 2.67 -13.56 10.29
N ARG A 154 2.60 -12.38 10.91
CA ARG A 154 3.55 -11.96 11.94
C ARG A 154 3.40 -12.74 13.24
N ALA A 155 2.20 -13.24 13.55
CA ALA A 155 1.97 -13.96 14.80
C ALA A 155 2.60 -15.36 14.77
N SER A 156 2.51 -16.05 13.64
CA SER A 156 3.17 -17.35 13.43
C SER A 156 4.57 -17.25 12.81
N ALA A 157 5.00 -16.04 12.40
CA ALA A 157 6.27 -15.78 11.75
C ALA A 157 6.48 -16.63 10.47
N GLY A 158 5.41 -16.82 9.69
CA GLY A 158 5.46 -17.63 8.47
C GLY A 158 4.22 -17.46 7.59
N PRO A 159 4.16 -18.18 6.45
CA PRO A 159 3.00 -18.11 5.57
C PRO A 159 1.74 -18.68 6.23
N LEU A 160 0.64 -17.94 6.12
CA LEU A 160 -0.68 -18.35 6.55
C LEU A 160 -1.61 -18.37 5.36
N VAL A 161 -2.21 -19.53 5.09
CA VAL A 161 -3.30 -19.66 4.12
C VAL A 161 -4.62 -19.28 4.80
N ILE A 162 -5.41 -18.44 4.14
CA ILE A 162 -6.79 -18.15 4.45
C ILE A 162 -7.65 -18.73 3.31
N ALA A 163 -8.64 -19.55 3.65
CA ALA A 163 -9.57 -20.12 2.69
C ALA A 163 -11.00 -20.00 3.20
N CYS A 164 -11.95 -19.70 2.30
CA CYS A 164 -13.38 -19.67 2.60
C CYS A 164 -14.17 -20.21 1.40
N SER A 165 -15.19 -21.02 1.66
CA SER A 165 -16.10 -21.52 0.63
C SER A 165 -17.03 -20.46 0.06
N GLU A 166 -17.04 -19.25 0.65
CA GLU A 166 -17.81 -18.10 0.18
C GLU A 166 -16.84 -17.00 -0.30
N GLY A 167 -16.81 -16.78 -1.61
CA GLY A 167 -16.02 -15.76 -2.28
C GLY A 167 -16.86 -14.64 -2.89
N GLY A 168 -16.21 -13.72 -3.61
CA GLY A 168 -16.87 -12.62 -4.32
C GLY A 168 -17.32 -11.46 -3.42
N THR A 169 -17.06 -11.56 -2.11
CA THR A 169 -17.38 -10.52 -1.11
C THR A 169 -16.15 -10.17 -0.28
N SER A 170 -16.28 -9.16 0.61
CA SER A 170 -15.25 -8.70 1.53
C SER A 170 -14.93 -9.78 2.57
N ILE A 171 -13.69 -10.26 2.59
CA ILE A 171 -13.26 -11.28 3.57
C ILE A 171 -13.24 -10.71 4.99
N GLU A 172 -13.03 -9.40 5.13
CA GLU A 172 -13.05 -8.70 6.41
C GLU A 172 -14.45 -8.69 7.03
N ASP A 173 -15.48 -8.51 6.20
CA ASP A 173 -16.88 -8.54 6.65
C ASP A 173 -17.28 -9.96 7.06
N LEU A 174 -16.83 -10.98 6.31
CA LEU A 174 -17.00 -12.39 6.69
C LEU A 174 -16.25 -12.73 7.98
N ALA A 175 -15.05 -12.18 8.19
CA ALA A 175 -14.29 -12.42 9.41
C ALA A 175 -14.96 -11.81 10.65
N GLU A 176 -15.77 -10.77 10.48
CA GLU A 176 -16.52 -10.14 11.56
C GLU A 176 -17.88 -10.81 11.82
N THR A 177 -18.59 -11.20 10.76
CA THR A 177 -19.96 -11.72 10.84
C THR A 177 -20.05 -13.25 10.89
N HIS A 178 -19.12 -13.95 10.22
CA HIS A 178 -19.08 -15.40 10.03
C HIS A 178 -17.65 -15.99 10.15
N PRO A 179 -16.92 -15.75 11.26
CA PRO A 179 -15.53 -16.19 11.42
C PRO A 179 -15.35 -17.72 11.32
N GLU A 180 -16.40 -18.51 11.58
CA GLU A 180 -16.43 -19.97 11.48
C GLU A 180 -16.26 -20.49 10.05
N LYS A 181 -16.60 -19.67 9.04
CA LYS A 181 -16.45 -20.03 7.62
C LYS A 181 -15.03 -19.87 7.10
N ILE A 182 -14.15 -19.26 7.89
CA ILE A 182 -12.79 -18.93 7.49
C ILE A 182 -11.81 -19.94 8.06
N THR A 183 -11.23 -20.74 7.18
CA THR A 183 -10.12 -21.63 7.52
C THR A 183 -8.82 -20.86 7.51
N ARG A 184 -8.01 -21.04 8.56
CA ARG A 184 -6.67 -20.47 8.69
C ARG A 184 -5.66 -21.60 8.86
N MET A 185 -4.72 -21.75 7.94
CA MET A 185 -3.74 -22.83 7.96
C MET A 185 -2.31 -22.29 7.91
N LYS A 186 -1.56 -22.54 8.98
CA LYS A 186 -0.15 -22.15 9.07
C LYS A 186 0.70 -23.11 8.26
N ILE A 187 1.63 -22.57 7.49
CA ILE A 187 2.56 -23.35 6.68
C ILE A 187 3.97 -23.17 7.26
N ASP A 188 4.65 -24.27 7.55
CA ASP A 188 6.05 -24.23 7.91
C ASP A 188 6.89 -23.84 6.69
N ILE A 189 7.63 -22.74 6.78
CA ILE A 189 8.39 -22.19 5.64
C ILE A 189 9.53 -23.11 5.18
N ARG A 190 10.04 -24.00 6.04
CA ARG A 190 11.14 -24.92 5.70
C ARG A 190 10.65 -26.13 4.93
N THR A 191 9.47 -26.62 5.29
CA THR A 191 8.82 -27.80 4.68
C THR A 191 8.01 -27.40 3.45
N GLY A 192 7.44 -26.20 3.45
CA GLY A 192 6.52 -25.73 2.43
C GLY A 192 5.10 -26.29 2.58
N LEU A 193 4.21 -25.94 1.65
CA LEU A 193 2.85 -26.46 1.62
C LEU A 193 2.85 -27.95 1.25
N THR A 194 2.53 -28.80 2.22
CA THR A 194 2.49 -30.25 2.02
C THR A 194 1.24 -30.67 1.22
N GLU A 195 1.30 -31.86 0.63
CA GLU A 195 0.16 -32.48 -0.08
C GLU A 195 -1.07 -32.63 0.82
N ALA A 196 -0.88 -33.03 2.08
CA ALA A 196 -1.96 -33.21 3.06
C ALA A 196 -2.64 -31.87 3.39
N GLN A 197 -1.84 -30.84 3.69
CA GLN A 197 -2.36 -29.48 3.94
C GLN A 197 -3.11 -28.92 2.72
N ALA A 198 -2.58 -29.12 1.51
CA ALA A 198 -3.25 -28.69 0.30
C ALA A 198 -4.60 -29.40 0.09
N ARG A 199 -4.69 -30.70 0.41
CA ARG A 199 -5.96 -31.46 0.37
C ARG A 199 -6.96 -30.95 1.40
N ASP A 200 -6.50 -30.66 2.61
CA ASP A 200 -7.34 -30.10 3.67
C ASP A 200 -7.88 -28.73 3.24
N ILE A 201 -7.05 -27.85 2.66
CA ILE A 201 -7.49 -26.56 2.13
C ILE A 201 -8.56 -26.74 1.05
N VAL A 202 -8.33 -27.62 0.08
CA VAL A 202 -9.28 -27.90 -1.01
C VAL A 202 -10.61 -28.44 -0.47
N ALA A 203 -10.58 -29.28 0.56
CA ALA A 203 -11.79 -29.77 1.21
C ALA A 203 -12.59 -28.64 1.86
N HIS A 204 -11.93 -27.70 2.54
CA HIS A 204 -12.59 -26.53 3.15
C HIS A 204 -13.13 -25.53 2.12
N LEU A 205 -12.44 -25.36 0.99
CA LEU A 205 -12.95 -24.57 -0.14
C LEU A 205 -14.23 -25.19 -0.73
N GLY A 206 -14.48 -26.48 -0.51
CA GLY A 206 -15.71 -27.14 -0.93
C GLY A 206 -15.77 -27.43 -2.44
N VAL A 207 -14.60 -27.47 -3.09
CA VAL A 207 -14.42 -27.75 -4.52
C VAL A 207 -15.19 -29.00 -4.94
N LYS A 208 -15.96 -28.91 -6.04
CA LYS A 208 -16.78 -30.02 -6.57
C LYS A 208 -16.08 -30.81 -7.68
N GLY A 209 -15.11 -30.20 -8.35
CA GLY A 209 -14.30 -30.82 -9.38
C GLY A 209 -13.26 -31.80 -8.86
N SER A 210 -12.23 -32.04 -9.68
CA SER A 210 -11.15 -32.95 -9.34
C SER A 210 -10.30 -32.41 -8.17
N VAL A 211 -10.32 -33.11 -7.04
CA VAL A 211 -9.51 -32.75 -5.86
C VAL A 211 -8.02 -32.71 -6.19
N SER A 212 -7.49 -33.67 -6.96
CA SER A 212 -6.07 -33.67 -7.34
C SER A 212 -5.69 -32.45 -8.19
N ASP A 213 -6.59 -32.03 -9.08
CA ASP A 213 -6.39 -30.85 -9.92
C ASP A 213 -6.39 -29.56 -9.08
N ALA A 214 -7.35 -29.43 -8.16
CA ALA A 214 -7.44 -28.30 -7.24
C ALA A 214 -6.23 -28.22 -6.28
N VAL A 215 -5.75 -29.36 -5.78
CA VAL A 215 -4.52 -29.44 -4.98
C VAL A 215 -3.33 -28.92 -5.77
N ALA A 216 -3.20 -29.28 -7.06
CA ALA A 216 -2.14 -28.77 -7.91
C ALA A 216 -2.23 -27.24 -8.08
N GLN A 217 -3.43 -26.69 -8.24
CA GLN A 217 -3.64 -25.23 -8.33
C GLN A 217 -3.28 -24.51 -7.02
N VAL A 218 -3.71 -25.01 -5.87
CA VAL A 218 -3.37 -24.43 -4.56
C VAL A 218 -1.86 -24.45 -4.30
N LYS A 219 -1.18 -25.55 -4.67
CA LYS A 219 0.29 -25.63 -4.58
C LYS A 219 0.98 -24.68 -5.55
N ALA A 220 0.45 -24.49 -6.76
CA ALA A 220 0.97 -23.51 -7.71
C ALA A 220 0.85 -22.08 -7.17
N LEU A 221 -0.27 -21.73 -6.53
CA LEU A 221 -0.44 -20.43 -5.85
C LEU A 221 0.59 -20.23 -4.72
N TYR A 222 0.84 -21.27 -3.91
CA TYR A 222 1.90 -21.21 -2.89
C TYR A 222 3.29 -21.04 -3.51
N ASN A 223 3.58 -21.73 -4.61
CA ASN A 223 4.85 -21.58 -5.31
C ASN A 223 5.05 -20.15 -5.85
N VAL A 224 4.00 -19.51 -6.38
CA VAL A 224 4.05 -18.09 -6.77
C VAL A 224 4.38 -17.22 -5.55
N PHE A 225 3.67 -17.42 -4.44
CA PHE A 225 3.88 -16.66 -3.20
C PHE A 225 5.34 -16.71 -2.73
N ILE A 226 5.96 -17.90 -2.70
CA ILE A 226 7.34 -18.06 -2.25
C ILE A 226 8.36 -17.57 -3.28
N SER A 227 8.21 -17.94 -4.55
CA SER A 227 9.20 -17.63 -5.59
C SER A 227 9.24 -16.15 -5.99
N SER A 228 8.14 -15.43 -5.80
CA SER A 228 8.01 -14.01 -6.15
C SER A 228 8.20 -13.08 -4.95
N ASP A 229 8.60 -13.60 -3.79
CA ASP A 229 8.73 -12.81 -2.54
C ASP A 229 7.45 -12.04 -2.17
N CYS A 230 6.29 -12.71 -2.30
CA CYS A 230 5.01 -12.10 -1.94
C CYS A 230 4.92 -11.88 -0.42
N THR A 231 4.40 -10.72 -0.01
CA THR A 231 3.88 -10.49 1.34
C THR A 231 2.40 -10.88 1.43
N MET A 232 1.69 -10.81 0.31
CA MET A 232 0.30 -11.26 0.17
C MET A 232 0.04 -11.74 -1.26
N LEU A 233 -0.70 -12.84 -1.38
CA LEU A 233 -1.37 -13.28 -2.59
C LEU A 233 -2.82 -13.49 -2.23
N GLU A 234 -3.73 -12.77 -2.88
CA GLU A 234 -5.18 -12.87 -2.67
C GLU A 234 -5.84 -13.18 -4.01
N ILE A 235 -6.69 -14.21 -4.03
CA ILE A 235 -7.52 -14.60 -5.17
C ILE A 235 -8.98 -14.48 -4.74
N ASN A 236 -9.70 -13.50 -5.30
CA ASN A 236 -11.08 -13.24 -4.94
C ASN A 236 -11.90 -12.76 -6.16
N PRO A 237 -12.65 -13.64 -6.85
CA PRO A 237 -12.90 -15.03 -6.47
C PRO A 237 -11.84 -16.00 -7.02
N LEU A 238 -11.53 -17.03 -6.23
CA LEU A 238 -11.07 -18.32 -6.72
C LEU A 238 -12.31 -19.13 -7.08
N ALA A 239 -12.47 -19.59 -8.31
CA ALA A 239 -13.76 -20.11 -8.77
C ALA A 239 -13.68 -21.42 -9.54
N GLU A 240 -14.77 -22.16 -9.59
CA GLU A 240 -14.95 -23.29 -10.52
C GLU A 240 -15.64 -22.81 -11.80
N THR A 241 -15.14 -23.24 -12.96
CA THR A 241 -15.84 -23.09 -14.25
C THR A 241 -16.96 -24.12 -14.39
N ALA A 242 -17.79 -23.98 -15.43
CA ALA A 242 -18.81 -24.97 -15.76
C ALA A 242 -18.24 -26.39 -16.00
N GLU A 243 -16.97 -26.49 -16.39
CA GLU A 243 -16.22 -27.75 -16.58
C GLU A 243 -15.55 -28.25 -15.28
N ALA A 244 -15.93 -27.68 -14.13
CA ALA A 244 -15.40 -28.00 -12.81
C ALA A 244 -13.86 -27.86 -12.71
N LYS A 245 -13.31 -26.85 -13.40
CA LYS A 245 -11.90 -26.47 -13.30
C LYS A 245 -11.74 -25.27 -12.37
N LEU A 246 -10.79 -25.37 -11.45
CA LEU A 246 -10.44 -24.27 -10.56
C LEU A 246 -9.64 -23.21 -11.32
N ILE A 247 -10.06 -21.94 -11.20
CA ILE A 247 -9.49 -20.78 -11.88
C ILE A 247 -9.38 -19.59 -10.91
N ALA A 248 -8.27 -18.86 -10.96
CA ALA A 248 -8.08 -17.59 -10.27
C ALA A 248 -8.66 -16.45 -11.12
N ALA A 249 -9.88 -16.01 -10.82
CA ALA A 249 -10.62 -15.09 -11.68
C ALA A 249 -10.24 -13.61 -11.51
N ASP A 250 -9.81 -13.23 -10.31
CA ASP A 250 -9.20 -11.94 -9.98
C ASP A 250 -8.13 -12.17 -8.92
N ALA A 251 -7.01 -11.46 -9.04
CA ALA A 251 -5.85 -11.64 -8.20
C ALA A 251 -5.25 -10.31 -7.78
N LYS A 252 -4.90 -10.21 -6.50
CA LYS A 252 -4.15 -9.09 -5.92
C LYS A 252 -2.88 -9.64 -5.27
N LEU A 253 -1.74 -9.17 -5.77
CA LEU A 253 -0.41 -9.58 -5.29
C LEU A 253 0.32 -8.39 -4.66
N ASN A 254 0.91 -8.61 -3.49
CA ASN A 254 1.80 -7.68 -2.82
C ASN A 254 3.15 -8.34 -2.58
N PHE A 255 4.23 -7.59 -2.74
CA PHE A 255 5.59 -8.10 -2.66
C PHE A 255 6.44 -7.34 -1.65
N ASP A 256 7.46 -7.99 -1.10
CA ASP A 256 8.38 -7.36 -0.16
C ASP A 256 9.34 -6.43 -0.91
N ASP A 257 9.26 -5.13 -0.64
CA ASP A 257 10.16 -4.12 -1.22
C ASP A 257 11.65 -4.42 -0.92
N ASN A 258 11.96 -5.10 0.18
CA ASN A 258 13.34 -5.49 0.49
C ASN A 258 13.87 -6.61 -0.42
N ALA A 259 13.01 -7.27 -1.20
CA ALA A 259 13.41 -8.30 -2.16
C ALA A 259 13.77 -7.73 -3.54
N GLU A 260 13.68 -6.40 -3.75
CA GLU A 260 13.96 -5.76 -5.04
C GLU A 260 15.31 -6.20 -5.64
N TYR A 261 16.35 -6.32 -4.82
CA TYR A 261 17.70 -6.68 -5.27
C TYR A 261 17.74 -8.00 -6.06
N ARG A 262 16.82 -8.93 -5.80
CA ARG A 262 16.71 -10.23 -6.48
C ARG A 262 15.46 -10.39 -7.36
N GLN A 263 14.53 -9.45 -7.30
CA GLN A 263 13.27 -9.46 -8.06
C GLN A 263 13.20 -8.35 -9.12
N LYS A 264 14.31 -8.03 -9.79
CA LYS A 264 14.39 -6.87 -10.71
C LYS A 264 13.33 -6.85 -11.81
N GLY A 265 13.00 -8.00 -12.40
CA GLY A 265 11.96 -8.08 -13.42
C GLY A 265 10.55 -7.75 -12.90
N LEU A 266 10.28 -8.07 -11.63
CA LEU A 266 9.02 -7.75 -10.97
C LEU A 266 8.91 -6.27 -10.63
N PHE A 267 9.99 -5.68 -10.08
CA PHE A 267 10.00 -4.26 -9.72
C PHE A 267 10.00 -3.33 -10.94
N ALA A 268 10.41 -3.82 -12.11
CA ALA A 268 10.21 -3.11 -13.38
C ALA A 268 8.72 -2.94 -13.77
N LEU A 269 7.80 -3.67 -13.13
CA LEU A 269 6.35 -3.56 -13.37
C LEU A 269 5.70 -2.43 -12.56
N ARG A 270 6.42 -1.78 -11.65
CA ARG A 270 5.92 -0.72 -10.77
C ARG A 270 5.32 0.42 -11.58
N ASP A 271 4.08 0.78 -11.24
CA ASP A 271 3.36 1.88 -11.89
C ASP A 271 3.31 3.12 -10.98
N HIS A 272 4.28 4.01 -11.14
CA HIS A 272 4.35 5.27 -10.40
C HIS A 272 3.16 6.20 -10.64
N SER A 273 2.37 6.03 -11.71
CA SER A 273 1.16 6.85 -11.93
C SER A 273 0.07 6.59 -10.89
N GLN A 274 0.18 5.48 -10.15
CA GLN A 274 -0.74 5.08 -9.10
C GLN A 274 -0.28 5.54 -7.70
N GLU A 275 0.90 6.13 -7.59
CA GLU A 275 1.52 6.56 -6.33
C GLU A 275 1.44 8.09 -6.17
N ASP A 276 1.66 8.59 -4.95
CA ASP A 276 1.84 10.03 -4.75
C ASP A 276 3.18 10.47 -5.38
N PRO A 277 3.21 11.45 -6.30
CA PRO A 277 4.46 11.92 -6.92
C PRO A 277 5.53 12.37 -5.93
N ARG A 278 5.12 12.83 -4.74
CA ARG A 278 6.03 13.23 -3.65
C ARG A 278 6.70 12.01 -3.02
N GLU A 279 5.96 10.92 -2.82
CA GLU A 279 6.51 9.64 -2.33
C GLU A 279 7.49 9.05 -3.36
N VAL A 280 7.15 9.10 -4.65
CA VAL A 280 8.04 8.67 -5.75
C VAL A 280 9.34 9.49 -5.76
N THR A 281 9.23 10.80 -5.55
CA THR A 281 10.41 11.68 -5.52
C THR A 281 11.26 11.41 -4.28
N ALA A 282 10.64 11.25 -3.10
CA ALA A 282 11.31 10.90 -1.86
C ALA A 282 12.13 9.60 -1.99
N GLY A 283 11.54 8.56 -2.60
CA GLY A 283 12.21 7.28 -2.80
C GLY A 283 13.50 7.35 -3.62
N LYS A 284 13.66 8.34 -4.52
CA LYS A 284 14.91 8.53 -5.29
C LYS A 284 16.10 8.99 -4.45
N PHE A 285 15.83 9.50 -3.24
CA PHE A 285 16.82 10.01 -2.31
C PHE A 285 16.87 9.19 -1.01
N ASP A 286 16.32 7.97 -1.04
CA ASP A 286 16.19 7.08 0.12
C ASP A 286 15.44 7.73 1.30
N LEU A 287 14.48 8.61 1.00
CA LEU A 287 13.60 9.25 1.98
C LEU A 287 12.29 8.48 2.08
N ASN A 288 11.86 8.18 3.31
CA ASN A 288 10.56 7.56 3.55
C ASN A 288 9.53 8.66 3.80
N TYR A 289 8.77 9.04 2.77
CA TYR A 289 7.72 10.05 2.83
C TYR A 289 6.35 9.39 2.73
N ILE A 290 5.36 9.91 3.46
CA ILE A 290 3.93 9.60 3.26
C ILE A 290 3.14 10.91 3.38
N GLY A 291 2.37 11.24 2.35
CA GLY A 291 1.52 12.44 2.36
C GLY A 291 0.29 12.26 3.25
N LEU A 292 -0.05 13.28 4.04
CA LEU A 292 -1.25 13.33 4.88
C LEU A 292 -2.10 14.57 4.55
N ASP A 293 -3.21 14.73 5.26
CA ASP A 293 -4.13 15.86 5.07
C ASP A 293 -4.05 16.86 6.23
N GLY A 294 -2.89 17.48 6.36
CA GLY A 294 -2.61 18.47 7.39
C GLY A 294 -1.84 19.68 6.86
N ASN A 295 -1.40 20.52 7.80
CA ASN A 295 -0.78 21.82 7.51
C ASN A 295 0.60 22.04 8.16
N ILE A 296 1.06 21.13 9.03
CA ILE A 296 2.42 21.17 9.57
C ILE A 296 3.27 20.08 8.93
N GLY A 297 4.23 20.46 8.10
CA GLY A 297 5.19 19.54 7.51
C GLY A 297 6.22 19.09 8.54
N CYS A 298 6.54 17.81 8.57
CA CYS A 298 7.50 17.24 9.52
C CYS A 298 8.72 16.68 8.79
N MET A 299 9.91 16.87 9.35
CA MET A 299 11.14 16.20 8.91
C MET A 299 11.88 15.68 10.14
N VAL A 300 12.06 14.36 10.21
CA VAL A 300 12.56 13.69 11.41
C VAL A 300 13.54 12.59 11.03
N ASN A 301 14.52 12.29 11.89
CA ASN A 301 15.36 11.11 11.74
C ASN A 301 14.86 9.95 12.61
N GLY A 302 14.48 8.85 11.96
CA GLY A 302 13.97 7.64 12.57
C GLY A 302 12.44 7.57 12.59
N ALA A 303 11.89 6.53 11.96
CA ALA A 303 10.45 6.32 11.81
C ALA A 303 9.64 6.39 13.12
N GLY A 304 10.17 5.87 14.24
CA GLY A 304 9.48 5.94 15.53
C GLY A 304 9.32 7.37 16.05
N LEU A 305 10.37 8.18 15.91
CA LEU A 305 10.35 9.59 16.30
C LEU A 305 9.49 10.41 15.33
N ALA A 306 9.49 10.07 14.04
CA ALA A 306 8.63 10.70 13.04
C ALA A 306 7.14 10.51 13.39
N MET A 307 6.74 9.28 13.76
CA MET A 307 5.38 9.01 14.25
C MET A 307 5.06 9.78 15.53
N ALA A 308 5.94 9.74 16.54
CA ALA A 308 5.73 10.48 17.78
C ALA A 308 5.63 12.01 17.56
N THR A 309 6.33 12.53 16.56
CA THR A 309 6.29 13.95 16.18
C THR A 309 4.94 14.31 15.54
N MET A 310 4.39 13.46 14.67
CA MET A 310 3.04 13.64 14.13
C MET A 310 1.97 13.57 15.22
N ASP A 311 2.12 12.61 16.14
CA ASP A 311 1.18 12.42 17.25
C ASP A 311 1.15 13.65 18.16
N ILE A 312 2.32 14.18 18.53
CA ILE A 312 2.37 15.34 19.43
C ILE A 312 1.87 16.63 18.77
N ILE A 313 2.05 16.81 17.46
CA ILE A 313 1.42 17.90 16.70
C ILE A 313 -0.10 17.79 16.80
N SER A 314 -0.64 16.58 16.62
CA SER A 314 -2.07 16.29 16.73
C SER A 314 -2.59 16.53 18.15
N LEU A 315 -1.82 16.17 19.18
CA LEU A 315 -2.15 16.42 20.58
C LEU A 315 -2.27 17.91 20.90
N HIS A 316 -1.51 18.77 20.22
CA HIS A 316 -1.58 20.23 20.36
C HIS A 316 -2.57 20.90 19.39
N GLY A 317 -3.38 20.12 18.66
CA GLY A 317 -4.55 20.61 17.94
C GLY A 317 -4.33 21.02 16.49
N ALA A 318 -3.16 20.73 15.90
CA ALA A 318 -2.93 20.90 14.46
C ALA A 318 -2.86 19.55 13.74
N ALA A 319 -2.87 19.57 12.41
CA ALA A 319 -2.83 18.36 11.60
C ALA A 319 -1.43 18.18 10.98
N PRO A 320 -0.73 17.06 11.19
CA PRO A 320 0.51 16.77 10.49
C PRO A 320 0.25 16.58 9.00
N ALA A 321 1.02 17.27 8.15
CA ALA A 321 0.87 17.24 6.70
C ALA A 321 1.54 16.03 6.05
N ASN A 322 2.48 15.38 6.75
CA ASN A 322 3.20 14.22 6.24
C ASN A 322 3.89 13.43 7.37
N PHE A 323 4.24 12.19 7.04
CA PHE A 323 5.35 11.47 7.65
C PHE A 323 6.60 11.68 6.78
N LEU A 324 7.77 11.91 7.38
CA LEU A 324 9.05 11.90 6.66
C LEU A 324 10.19 11.46 7.60
N ASP A 325 10.78 10.32 7.28
CA ASP A 325 12.00 9.81 7.90
C ASP A 325 13.19 9.99 6.94
N VAL A 326 14.14 10.86 7.32
CA VAL A 326 15.39 11.11 6.57
C VAL A 326 16.51 10.11 6.88
N GLY A 327 16.29 9.18 7.80
CA GLY A 327 17.28 8.21 8.26
C GLY A 327 18.28 8.79 9.27
N GLY A 328 19.06 7.92 9.90
CA GLY A 328 19.98 8.29 10.99
C GLY A 328 21.21 9.12 10.57
N ASN A 329 21.59 9.06 9.29
CA ASN A 329 22.77 9.70 8.72
C ASN A 329 22.40 10.50 7.46
N ALA A 330 21.41 11.39 7.58
CA ALA A 330 20.96 12.19 6.45
C ALA A 330 22.08 13.11 5.92
N SER A 331 22.31 13.07 4.61
CA SER A 331 23.20 13.99 3.90
C SER A 331 22.56 15.35 3.68
N GLU A 332 23.35 16.39 3.41
CA GLU A 332 22.83 17.72 3.06
C GLU A 332 21.88 17.67 1.85
N GLN A 333 22.23 16.88 0.83
CA GLN A 333 21.37 16.70 -0.35
C GLN A 333 20.00 16.11 0.02
N GLN A 334 19.95 15.12 0.91
CA GLN A 334 18.70 14.54 1.39
C GLN A 334 17.84 15.57 2.13
N VAL A 335 18.45 16.46 2.92
CA VAL A 335 17.74 17.54 3.64
C VAL A 335 17.19 18.58 2.66
N VAL A 336 17.95 18.95 1.62
CA VAL A 336 17.48 19.84 0.55
C VAL A 336 16.26 19.27 -0.17
N GLU A 337 16.33 18.00 -0.57
CA GLU A 337 15.23 17.35 -1.27
C GLU A 337 14.01 17.14 -0.36
N ALA A 338 14.23 16.83 0.92
CA ALA A 338 13.17 16.81 1.92
C ALA A 338 12.42 18.15 1.99
N PHE A 339 13.14 19.28 2.07
CA PHE A 339 12.51 20.60 2.06
C PHE A 339 11.74 20.88 0.76
N LYS A 340 12.29 20.52 -0.41
CA LYS A 340 11.57 20.67 -1.69
C LYS A 340 10.27 19.86 -1.72
N ILE A 341 10.30 18.62 -1.22
CA ILE A 341 9.12 17.76 -1.13
C ILE A 341 8.07 18.39 -0.21
N LEU A 342 8.47 18.82 0.99
CA LEU A 342 7.57 19.43 1.97
C LEU A 342 6.94 20.73 1.45
N THR A 343 7.74 21.60 0.83
CA THR A 343 7.28 22.90 0.31
C THR A 343 6.50 22.80 -1.00
N SER A 344 6.53 21.64 -1.68
CA SER A 344 5.67 21.40 -2.85
C SER A 344 4.20 21.20 -2.48
N ASP A 345 3.89 20.88 -1.22
CA ASP A 345 2.51 20.79 -0.74
C ASP A 345 2.01 22.17 -0.30
N THR A 346 1.09 22.73 -1.06
CA THR A 346 0.50 24.05 -0.79
C THR A 346 -0.31 24.12 0.51
N LYS A 347 -0.65 22.97 1.13
CA LYS A 347 -1.32 22.92 2.43
C LYS A 347 -0.37 23.17 3.59
N VAL A 348 0.94 22.99 3.39
CA VAL A 348 1.96 23.18 4.42
C VAL A 348 2.12 24.67 4.72
N GLN A 349 1.85 25.04 5.96
CA GLN A 349 1.88 26.40 6.48
C GLN A 349 3.03 26.63 7.46
N ALA A 350 3.55 25.56 8.08
CA ALA A 350 4.74 25.60 8.94
C ALA A 350 5.51 24.27 8.84
N LEU A 351 6.80 24.29 9.15
CA LEU A 351 7.64 23.11 9.22
C LEU A 351 8.16 22.86 10.63
N LEU A 352 8.18 21.59 11.04
CA LEU A 352 8.82 21.12 12.25
C LEU A 352 9.92 20.12 11.88
N VAL A 353 11.17 20.51 12.15
CA VAL A 353 12.35 19.65 12.03
C VAL A 353 12.74 19.17 13.43
N ASN A 354 12.69 17.86 13.65
CA ASN A 354 13.04 17.26 14.92
C ASN A 354 14.14 16.22 14.70
N ILE A 355 15.37 16.57 15.05
CA ILE A 355 16.54 15.72 14.84
C ILE A 355 17.20 15.37 16.16
N PHE A 356 17.33 14.07 16.42
CA PHE A 356 18.15 13.54 17.49
C PHE A 356 19.51 13.13 16.92
N GLY A 357 20.53 13.96 17.15
CA GLY A 357 21.90 13.85 16.63
C GLY A 357 22.71 12.71 17.24
N GLY A 358 22.28 11.46 17.03
CA GLY A 358 22.92 10.26 17.57
C GLY A 358 24.43 10.20 17.28
N ILE A 359 24.81 9.88 16.04
CA ILE A 359 26.22 9.85 15.61
C ILE A 359 26.66 11.23 15.05
N MET A 360 25.71 11.98 14.51
CA MET A 360 25.94 13.29 13.89
C MET A 360 25.89 14.41 14.93
N LYS A 361 26.81 15.38 14.84
CA LYS A 361 26.83 16.54 15.74
C LYS A 361 25.80 17.59 15.31
N CYS A 362 25.13 18.21 16.28
CA CYS A 362 24.02 19.14 16.05
C CYS A 362 24.46 20.44 15.35
N ASP A 363 25.70 20.88 15.50
CA ASP A 363 26.28 22.02 14.79
C ASP A 363 26.40 21.77 13.27
N VAL A 364 26.83 20.57 12.88
CA VAL A 364 26.87 20.15 11.48
C VAL A 364 25.46 20.06 10.90
N ILE A 365 24.53 19.45 11.64
CA ILE A 365 23.12 19.33 11.23
C ILE A 365 22.49 20.71 11.08
N ALA A 366 22.67 21.62 12.05
CA ALA A 366 22.13 22.97 12.02
C ALA A 366 22.64 23.75 10.80
N SER A 367 23.95 23.64 10.51
CA SER A 367 24.54 24.26 9.32
C SER A 367 23.91 23.74 8.02
N GLY A 368 23.72 22.41 7.93
CA GLY A 368 23.06 21.78 6.78
C GLY A 368 21.59 22.21 6.62
N ILE A 369 20.84 22.30 7.72
CA ILE A 369 19.45 22.80 7.71
C ILE A 369 19.39 24.24 7.21
N VAL A 370 20.25 25.12 7.73
CA VAL A 370 20.30 26.54 7.32
C VAL A 370 20.69 26.67 5.85
N SER A 371 21.71 25.94 5.40
CA SER A 371 22.15 25.91 4.01
C SER A 371 21.01 25.48 3.08
N ALA A 372 20.36 24.37 3.40
CA ALA A 372 19.26 23.82 2.63
C ALA A 372 18.04 24.75 2.59
N ALA A 373 17.65 25.31 3.74
CA ALA A 373 16.51 26.23 3.82
C ALA A 373 16.75 27.51 3.01
N LYS A 374 17.98 28.05 2.99
CA LYS A 374 18.37 29.18 2.13
C LYS A 374 18.32 28.82 0.65
N GLN A 375 18.84 27.65 0.30
CA GLN A 375 18.87 27.18 -1.09
C GLN A 375 17.47 26.97 -1.67
N VAL A 376 16.54 26.43 -0.86
CA VAL A 376 15.14 26.22 -1.24
C VAL A 376 14.35 27.54 -1.22
N GLY A 377 14.81 28.54 -0.48
CA GLY A 377 14.11 29.83 -0.34
C GLY A 377 12.84 29.68 0.49
N LEU A 378 12.94 28.98 1.62
CA LEU A 378 11.81 28.63 2.48
C LEU A 378 11.01 29.88 2.91
N GLN A 379 9.69 29.86 2.67
CA GLN A 379 8.77 30.97 2.97
C GLN A 379 7.90 30.73 4.21
N VAL A 380 7.77 29.47 4.64
CA VAL A 380 6.97 29.09 5.80
C VAL A 380 7.84 29.06 7.06
N PRO A 381 7.28 29.35 8.25
CA PRO A 381 8.01 29.29 9.50
C PRO A 381 8.65 27.93 9.73
N LEU A 382 9.90 27.94 10.22
CA LEU A 382 10.68 26.74 10.47
C LEU A 382 10.96 26.59 11.97
N VAL A 383 10.32 25.61 12.59
CA VAL A 383 10.62 25.20 13.97
C VAL A 383 11.65 24.08 13.93
N VAL A 384 12.75 24.24 14.69
CA VAL A 384 13.83 23.25 14.73
C VAL A 384 14.10 22.84 16.17
N ARG A 385 14.05 21.53 16.40
CA ARG A 385 14.46 20.88 17.64
C ARG A 385 15.66 20.00 17.35
N LEU A 386 16.77 20.29 18.01
CA LEU A 386 18.00 19.48 17.97
C LEU A 386 18.26 18.89 19.35
N GLU A 387 18.75 17.66 19.39
CA GLU A 387 19.31 17.03 20.59
C GLU A 387 20.58 16.27 20.27
N GLY A 388 21.48 16.18 21.24
CA GLY A 388 22.68 15.35 21.13
C GLY A 388 23.95 16.17 21.29
N THR A 389 25.01 15.72 20.61
CA THR A 389 26.33 16.33 20.74
C THR A 389 26.36 17.71 20.10
N ASN A 390 26.93 18.71 20.77
CA ASN A 390 27.02 20.11 20.30
C ASN A 390 25.65 20.80 20.10
N VAL A 391 24.62 20.42 20.86
CA VAL A 391 23.28 21.02 20.74
C VAL A 391 23.28 22.54 20.90
N GLU A 392 24.00 23.08 21.89
CA GLU A 392 24.08 24.52 22.13
C GLU A 392 24.72 25.27 20.96
N ALA A 393 25.81 24.74 20.40
CA ALA A 393 26.43 25.31 19.20
C ALA A 393 25.49 25.22 17.97
N GLY A 394 24.72 24.14 17.86
CA GLY A 394 23.67 24.01 16.84
C GLY A 394 22.60 25.09 16.97
N LYS A 395 22.08 25.33 18.19
CA LYS A 395 21.10 26.39 18.46
C LYS A 395 21.65 27.77 18.09
N GLU A 396 22.90 28.06 18.47
CA GLU A 396 23.57 29.32 18.14
C GLU A 396 23.69 29.54 16.61
N ILE A 397 23.94 28.48 15.84
CA ILE A 397 23.98 28.54 14.36
C ILE A 397 22.59 28.88 13.79
N LEU A 398 21.52 28.28 14.33
CA LEU A 398 20.15 28.55 13.90
C LEU A 398 19.76 30.02 14.17
N GLU A 399 20.04 30.51 15.38
CA GLU A 399 19.74 31.90 15.79
C GLU A 399 20.51 32.94 14.96
N LYS A 400 21.78 32.68 14.64
CA LYS A 400 22.64 33.57 13.86
C LYS A 400 22.45 33.46 12.35
N SER A 401 21.57 32.57 11.87
CA SER A 401 21.39 32.27 10.45
C SER A 401 20.83 33.43 9.63
N GLY A 402 20.17 34.39 10.29
CA GLY A 402 19.41 35.47 9.64
C GLY A 402 18.10 35.01 8.99
N MET A 403 17.67 33.77 9.25
CA MET A 403 16.39 33.21 8.83
C MET A 403 15.40 33.22 9.99
N ASP A 404 14.11 33.19 9.67
CA ASP A 404 13.04 33.03 10.65
C ASP A 404 12.95 31.57 11.12
N ILE A 405 13.91 31.16 11.94
CA ILE A 405 14.01 29.82 12.52
C ILE A 405 13.73 29.90 14.02
N ILE A 406 12.74 29.13 14.45
CA ILE A 406 12.33 29.04 15.85
C ILE A 406 12.98 27.80 16.48
N ALA A 407 14.01 28.01 17.31
CA ALA A 407 14.63 26.93 18.06
C ALA A 407 13.70 26.42 19.19
N ALA A 408 13.59 25.11 19.35
CA ALA A 408 12.82 24.46 20.40
C ALA A 408 13.71 23.65 21.35
N ASN A 409 13.30 23.57 22.62
CA ASN A 409 14.08 22.92 23.67
C ASN A 409 13.80 21.43 23.81
N ASP A 410 12.55 21.03 23.63
CA ASP A 410 12.12 19.65 23.67
C ASP A 410 11.00 19.42 22.65
N LEU A 411 10.51 18.19 22.60
CA LEU A 411 9.51 17.81 21.60
C LEU A 411 8.14 18.45 21.84
N ASP A 412 7.76 18.70 23.10
CA ASP A 412 6.49 19.33 23.47
C ASP A 412 6.51 20.84 23.14
N ASP A 413 7.62 21.51 23.47
CA ASP A 413 7.89 22.89 23.10
C ASP A 413 7.91 23.08 21.57
N ALA A 414 8.57 22.18 20.83
CA ALA A 414 8.61 22.20 19.37
C ALA A 414 7.22 22.13 18.76
N ALA A 415 6.39 21.21 19.26
CA ALA A 415 5.02 21.06 18.77
C ALA A 415 4.18 22.32 19.04
N LYS A 416 4.19 22.85 20.27
CA LYS A 416 3.48 24.09 20.63
C LYS A 416 3.89 25.28 19.76
N LYS A 417 5.19 25.43 19.50
CA LYS A 417 5.74 26.47 18.63
C LYS A 417 5.27 26.30 17.19
N ALA A 418 5.29 25.07 16.66
CA ALA A 418 4.85 24.80 15.29
C ALA A 418 3.35 25.08 15.10
N VAL A 419 2.52 24.73 16.09
CA VAL A 419 1.09 25.07 16.09
C VAL A 419 0.88 26.58 16.16
N SER A 420 1.61 27.26 17.04
CA SER A 420 1.51 28.72 17.19
C SER A 420 1.92 29.46 15.90
N ALA A 421 2.87 28.91 15.14
CA ALA A 421 3.37 29.47 13.89
C ALA A 421 2.39 29.36 12.70
N LEU A 422 1.24 28.69 12.86
CA LEU A 422 0.17 28.67 11.86
C LEU A 422 -0.64 29.99 11.82
N SER A 423 -0.43 30.89 12.80
CA SER A 423 -1.28 32.04 13.10
C SER A 423 -0.79 33.34 12.48
#